data_AF-A0A846PDJ0-F1
#
_entry.id   AF-A0A846PDJ0-F1
#
_cell.length_a   1.000
_cell.length_b   1.000
_cell.length_c   1.000
_cell.angle_alpha   90.00
_cell.angle_beta   90.00
_cell.angle_gamma   90.00
#
_symmetry.space_group_name_H-M   'P 1'
#
loop_
_entity.id
_entity.type
_entity.pdbx_description
1 polymer ?
#
loop_
_entity_poly.entity_id
_entity_poly.type
_entity_poly.pdbx_seq_one_letter_code
_entity_poly.pdbx_strand_id
1 'polypeptide(L)'
;MISTGDSRKEFWRQSSRGRRRGSGASQADRKALTYLAIIAVKYEVDPSELLGQVKEAWNQEESKSKQMTVKCRQKTEDSAVFLFTVGQKVVAQLPVPNTVLQGKYQLENYARMISKRASTVVNPRIEDLRAGMKNVNL
;
A
#
# COMPACT_ATOMS: atom_id res chain seq x y z
N MET A 1 21.94 -32.33 57.79
CA MET A 1 22.69 -31.50 56.83
C MET A 1 21.85 -31.39 55.56
N ILE A 2 21.42 -30.18 55.24
CA ILE A 2 20.59 -29.83 54.09
C ILE A 2 21.53 -29.61 52.91
N SER A 3 21.34 -30.33 51.80
CA SER A 3 21.96 -29.98 50.53
C SER A 3 20.87 -29.77 49.48
N THR A 4 20.63 -28.48 49.25
CA THR A 4 19.80 -27.88 48.21
C THR A 4 20.40 -28.16 46.84
N GLY A 5 19.73 -28.97 46.02
CA GLY A 5 20.07 -29.17 44.61
C GLY A 5 19.45 -28.07 43.76
N ASP A 6 20.25 -27.06 43.45
CA ASP A 6 19.90 -25.86 42.67
C ASP A 6 19.45 -26.20 41.24
N SER A 7 18.19 -25.84 40.95
CA SER A 7 17.60 -25.84 39.62
C SER A 7 17.99 -24.55 38.89
N ARG A 8 18.96 -24.61 37.97
CA ARG A 8 19.17 -23.51 37.00
C ARG A 8 19.30 -24.01 35.57
N LYS A 9 18.09 -24.12 35.02
CA LYS A 9 17.65 -24.05 33.62
C LYS A 9 18.65 -23.38 32.68
N GLU A 10 18.98 -24.11 31.62
CA GLU A 10 19.67 -23.64 30.43
C GLU A 10 18.92 -22.47 29.79
N PHE A 11 19.47 -21.27 29.94
CA PHE A 11 18.97 -20.05 29.33
C PHE A 11 19.86 -19.68 28.13
N TRP A 12 19.96 -20.59 27.15
CA TRP A 12 20.47 -20.23 25.83
C TRP A 12 19.44 -19.37 25.12
N ARG A 13 19.53 -18.07 25.42
CA ARG A 13 18.83 -16.99 24.74
C ARG A 13 19.05 -17.12 23.24
N GLN A 14 17.96 -17.43 22.54
CA GLN A 14 17.80 -17.19 21.11
C GLN A 14 18.09 -15.71 20.81
N SER A 15 19.36 -15.38 20.60
CA SER A 15 19.80 -14.11 20.06
C SER A 15 19.83 -14.22 18.54
N SER A 16 18.66 -14.41 17.94
CA SER A 16 18.51 -14.28 16.49
C SER A 16 18.55 -12.80 16.14
N ARG A 17 19.76 -12.25 15.99
CA ARG A 17 19.97 -10.97 15.29
C ARG A 17 19.60 -11.19 13.82
N GLY A 18 18.37 -10.83 13.49
CA GLY A 18 17.88 -10.77 12.13
C GLY A 18 16.60 -9.92 12.09
N ARG A 19 16.44 -9.11 11.04
CA ARG A 19 15.14 -8.48 10.74
C ARG A 19 14.12 -9.63 10.67
N ARG A 20 13.08 -9.60 11.51
CA ARG A 20 11.92 -10.45 11.30
C ARG A 20 11.50 -10.27 9.84
N ARG A 21 11.67 -11.32 9.01
CA ARG A 21 11.02 -11.40 7.71
C ARG A 21 9.55 -11.56 8.02
N GLY A 22 8.90 -10.43 8.26
CA GLY A 22 7.48 -10.38 8.60
C GLY A 22 6.68 -10.91 7.41
N SER A 23 5.61 -11.63 7.74
CA SER A 23 4.52 -12.07 6.87
C SER A 23 3.73 -10.90 6.26
N GLY A 24 4.41 -9.83 5.87
CA GLY A 24 3.83 -8.64 5.27
C GLY A 24 4.02 -8.64 3.76
N ALA A 25 3.14 -7.93 3.07
CA ALA A 25 3.22 -7.63 1.64
C ALA A 25 4.66 -7.23 1.25
N SER A 26 5.16 -7.75 0.13
CA SER A 26 6.48 -7.43 -0.39
C SER A 26 6.64 -5.90 -0.56
N GLN A 27 7.87 -5.38 -0.67
CA GLN A 27 8.05 -3.95 -0.92
C GLN A 27 7.33 -3.49 -2.21
N ALA A 28 7.35 -4.33 -3.24
CA ALA A 28 6.63 -4.08 -4.50
C ALA A 28 5.12 -4.05 -4.27
N ASP A 29 4.58 -5.00 -3.51
CA ASP A 29 3.15 -5.07 -3.18
C ASP A 29 2.72 -3.82 -2.41
N ARG A 30 3.48 -3.43 -1.37
CA ARG A 30 3.19 -2.23 -0.57
C ARG A 30 3.22 -0.97 -1.43
N LYS A 31 4.17 -0.88 -2.36
CA LYS A 31 4.27 0.25 -3.29
C LYS A 31 3.05 0.30 -4.21
N ALA A 32 2.68 -0.81 -4.83
CA ALA A 32 1.50 -0.90 -5.69
C ALA A 32 0.21 -0.56 -4.91
N LEU A 33 -0.01 -1.16 -3.74
CA LEU A 33 -1.17 -0.88 -2.88
C LEU A 33 -1.22 0.60 -2.45
N THR A 34 -0.07 1.21 -2.13
CA THR A 34 -0.02 2.63 -1.79
C THR A 34 -0.45 3.50 -2.98
N TYR A 35 0.04 3.22 -4.19
CA TYR A 35 -0.37 3.99 -5.37
C TYR A 35 -1.83 3.79 -5.73
N LEU A 36 -2.34 2.56 -5.68
CA LEU A 36 -3.77 2.29 -5.89
C LEU A 36 -4.62 3.08 -4.90
N ALA A 37 -4.23 3.11 -3.62
CA ALA A 37 -4.94 3.88 -2.62
C ALA A 37 -4.83 5.40 -2.84
N ILE A 38 -3.70 5.92 -3.36
CA ILE A 38 -3.58 7.33 -3.76
C ILE A 38 -4.57 7.63 -4.89
N ILE A 39 -4.67 6.75 -5.88
CA ILE A 39 -5.62 6.90 -7.00
C ILE A 39 -7.07 6.91 -6.46
N ALA A 40 -7.42 5.95 -5.61
CA ALA A 40 -8.74 5.86 -4.97
C ALA A 40 -9.11 7.18 -4.25
N VAL A 41 -8.23 7.67 -3.38
CA VAL A 41 -8.48 8.91 -2.62
C VAL A 41 -8.54 10.12 -3.54
N LYS A 42 -7.64 10.24 -4.52
CA LYS A 42 -7.54 11.41 -5.38
C LYS A 42 -8.71 11.57 -6.34
N TYR A 43 -9.27 10.46 -6.81
CA TYR A 43 -10.38 10.46 -7.78
C TYR A 43 -11.70 10.02 -7.14
N GLU A 44 -11.75 9.97 -5.81
CA GLU A 44 -12.94 9.65 -5.02
C GLU A 44 -13.61 8.31 -5.41
N VAL A 45 -12.78 7.33 -5.80
CA VAL A 45 -13.20 5.97 -6.13
C VAL A 45 -13.11 5.12 -4.87
N ASP A 46 -14.10 4.28 -4.62
CA ASP A 46 -14.04 3.35 -3.51
C ASP A 46 -12.81 2.42 -3.62
N PRO A 47 -11.98 2.28 -2.57
CA PRO A 47 -10.77 1.47 -2.64
C PRO A 47 -11.02 -0.02 -2.96
N SER A 48 -12.11 -0.60 -2.43
CA SER A 48 -12.48 -1.99 -2.73
C SER A 48 -12.94 -2.13 -4.17
N GLU A 49 -13.77 -1.21 -4.66
CA GLU A 49 -14.21 -1.15 -6.05
C GLU A 49 -13.00 -1.05 -6.99
N LEU A 50 -12.08 -0.12 -6.73
CA LEU A 50 -10.88 0.05 -7.53
C LEU A 50 -10.05 -1.23 -7.61
N LEU A 51 -9.80 -1.89 -6.47
CA LEU A 51 -9.04 -3.13 -6.46
C LEU A 51 -9.78 -4.24 -7.23
N GLY A 52 -11.11 -4.28 -7.11
CA GLY A 52 -11.98 -5.16 -7.90
C GLY A 52 -11.81 -4.93 -9.41
N GLN A 53 -11.87 -3.69 -9.86
CA GLN A 53 -11.70 -3.32 -11.28
C GLN A 53 -10.32 -3.69 -11.81
N VAL A 54 -9.27 -3.51 -11.02
CA VAL A 54 -7.90 -3.92 -11.40
C VAL A 54 -7.83 -5.44 -11.60
N LYS A 55 -8.46 -6.21 -10.71
CA LYS A 55 -8.53 -7.68 -10.83
C LYS A 55 -9.39 -8.13 -12.01
N GLU A 56 -10.48 -7.43 -12.29
CA GLU A 56 -11.33 -7.70 -13.45
C GLU A 56 -10.58 -7.42 -14.75
N ALA A 57 -9.96 -6.23 -14.87
CA ALA A 57 -9.13 -5.86 -16.03
C ALA A 57 -7.92 -6.78 -16.22
N TRP A 58 -7.42 -7.40 -15.14
CA TRP A 58 -6.39 -8.42 -15.27
C TRP A 58 -6.89 -9.67 -16.00
N ASN A 59 -8.16 -10.04 -15.83
CA ASN A 59 -8.75 -11.20 -16.49
C ASN A 59 -9.31 -10.86 -17.89
N GLN A 60 -9.95 -9.70 -18.03
CA GLN A 60 -10.72 -9.30 -19.21
C GLN A 60 -10.03 -8.21 -20.06
N GLU A 61 -8.77 -7.89 -19.76
CA GLU A 61 -7.98 -6.79 -20.34
C GLU A 61 -8.47 -5.38 -20.00
N GLU A 62 -9.76 -5.19 -19.75
CA GLU A 62 -10.36 -3.91 -19.43
C GLU A 62 -11.50 -4.08 -18.42
N SER A 63 -11.65 -3.10 -17.53
CA SER A 63 -12.79 -2.96 -16.63
C SER A 63 -13.21 -1.49 -16.58
N LYS A 64 -14.51 -1.25 -16.57
CA LYS A 64 -15.07 0.11 -16.61
C LYS A 64 -16.13 0.28 -15.52
N SER A 65 -15.93 1.30 -14.70
CA SER A 65 -16.93 1.81 -13.75
C SER A 65 -17.42 3.17 -14.21
N LYS A 66 -18.38 3.74 -13.47
CA LYS A 66 -18.95 5.06 -13.76
C LYS A 66 -17.88 6.16 -13.76
N GLN A 67 -16.87 6.03 -12.90
CA GLN A 67 -15.86 7.07 -12.68
C GLN A 67 -14.53 6.78 -13.38
N MET A 68 -14.17 5.51 -13.57
CA MET A 68 -12.84 5.15 -14.08
C MET A 68 -12.85 3.91 -14.97
N THR A 69 -12.02 3.96 -16.00
CA THR A 69 -11.66 2.80 -16.84
C THR A 69 -10.25 2.34 -16.48
N VAL A 70 -10.10 1.04 -16.24
CA VAL A 70 -8.82 0.39 -15.94
C VAL A 70 -8.52 -0.59 -17.07
N LYS A 71 -7.35 -0.44 -17.69
CA LYS A 71 -6.91 -1.29 -18.80
C LYS A 71 -5.60 -1.98 -18.48
N CYS A 72 -5.56 -3.30 -18.60
CA CYS A 72 -4.34 -4.08 -18.56
C CYS A 72 -3.63 -3.96 -19.92
N ARG A 73 -2.42 -3.40 -19.93
CA ARG A 73 -1.64 -3.14 -21.15
C ARG A 73 -0.68 -4.28 -21.47
N GLN A 74 -0.13 -4.89 -20.44
CA GLN A 74 0.88 -5.94 -20.57
C GLN A 74 0.84 -6.80 -19.32
N LYS A 75 0.97 -8.11 -19.50
CA LYS A 75 1.20 -9.07 -18.43
C LYS A 75 2.63 -9.59 -18.57
N THR A 76 3.34 -9.64 -17.46
CA THR A 76 4.66 -10.26 -17.30
C THR A 76 4.53 -11.46 -16.36
N GLU A 77 5.60 -12.22 -16.20
CA GLU A 77 5.63 -13.39 -15.30
C GLU A 77 5.22 -13.02 -13.86
N ASP A 78 5.71 -11.87 -13.35
CA ASP A 78 5.50 -11.46 -11.97
C ASP A 78 4.50 -10.31 -11.75
N SER A 79 4.04 -9.65 -12.81
CA SER A 79 3.25 -8.41 -12.69
C SER A 79 2.40 -8.13 -13.92
N ALA A 80 1.52 -7.14 -13.83
CA ALA A 80 0.86 -6.57 -15.00
C ALA A 80 0.84 -5.04 -14.96
N VAL A 81 0.98 -4.40 -16.11
CA VAL A 81 0.93 -2.94 -16.26
C VAL A 81 -0.50 -2.50 -16.50
N PHE A 82 -0.99 -1.60 -15.65
CA PHE A 82 -2.34 -1.05 -15.75
C PHE A 82 -2.32 0.42 -16.09
N LEU A 83 -3.28 0.82 -16.92
CA LEU A 83 -3.58 2.19 -17.32
C LEU A 83 -4.91 2.61 -16.72
N PHE A 84 -4.92 3.69 -15.97
CA PHE A 84 -6.10 4.24 -15.30
C PHE A 84 -6.55 5.49 -16.06
N THR A 85 -7.83 5.56 -16.43
CA THR A 85 -8.40 6.63 -17.24
C THR A 85 -9.68 7.15 -16.62
N VAL A 86 -9.77 8.47 -16.41
CA VAL A 86 -10.99 9.15 -15.94
C VAL A 86 -11.52 9.98 -17.11
N GLY A 87 -12.74 9.67 -17.56
CA GLY A 87 -13.27 10.21 -18.81
C GLY A 87 -12.38 9.83 -20.00
N GLN A 88 -11.78 10.83 -20.64
CA GLN A 88 -10.83 10.63 -21.75
C GLN A 88 -9.34 10.83 -21.35
N LYS A 89 -9.08 11.13 -20.07
CA LYS A 89 -7.74 11.47 -19.59
C LYS A 89 -7.10 10.30 -18.87
N VAL A 90 -5.91 9.90 -19.31
CA VAL A 90 -5.05 8.97 -18.57
C VAL A 90 -4.56 9.66 -17.29
N VAL A 91 -4.86 9.05 -16.15
CA VAL A 91 -4.55 9.61 -14.82
C VAL A 91 -3.39 8.92 -14.11
N ALA A 92 -3.11 7.66 -14.45
CA ALA A 92 -1.99 6.91 -13.92
C ALA A 92 -1.64 5.73 -14.82
N GLN A 93 -0.38 5.31 -14.76
CA GLN A 93 0.07 4.03 -15.29
C GLN A 93 1.05 3.43 -14.28
N LEU A 94 0.82 2.18 -13.86
CA LEU A 94 1.75 1.49 -12.96
C LEU A 94 1.73 -0.03 -13.13
N PRO A 95 2.86 -0.70 -12.86
CA PRO A 95 2.89 -2.15 -12.69
C PRO A 95 2.27 -2.54 -11.34
N VAL A 96 1.47 -3.59 -11.34
CA VAL A 96 0.89 -4.22 -10.15
C VAL A 96 1.37 -5.68 -10.08
N PRO A 97 2.04 -6.09 -8.99
CA PRO A 97 2.51 -7.47 -8.83
C PRO A 97 1.36 -8.49 -8.83
N ASN A 98 1.62 -9.68 -9.36
CA ASN A 98 0.65 -10.78 -9.40
C ASN A 98 0.20 -11.20 -8.00
N THR A 99 1.08 -11.09 -7.00
CA THR A 99 0.77 -11.27 -5.57
C THR A 99 -0.35 -10.33 -5.09
N VAL A 100 -0.40 -9.09 -5.58
CA VAL A 100 -1.47 -8.12 -5.26
C VAL A 100 -2.78 -8.49 -5.95
N LEU A 101 -2.69 -8.93 -7.21
CA LEU A 101 -3.85 -9.31 -8.01
C LEU A 101 -4.53 -10.58 -7.47
N GLN A 102 -3.72 -11.57 -7.05
CA GLN A 102 -4.19 -12.84 -6.48
C GLN A 102 -4.47 -12.74 -4.98
N GLY A 103 -3.82 -11.82 -4.27
CA GLY A 103 -3.91 -11.67 -2.83
C GLY A 103 -5.24 -11.12 -2.33
N LYS A 104 -5.51 -11.35 -1.04
CA LYS A 104 -6.63 -10.76 -0.29
C LYS A 104 -6.16 -9.53 0.46
N TYR A 105 -5.86 -8.46 -0.27
CA TYR A 105 -5.47 -7.18 0.32
C TYR A 105 -6.69 -6.28 0.55
N GLN A 106 -6.71 -5.59 1.69
CA GLN A 106 -7.69 -4.57 2.03
C GLN A 106 -7.12 -3.19 1.71
N LEU A 107 -7.59 -2.57 0.64
CA LEU A 107 -7.09 -1.27 0.19
C LEU A 107 -7.56 -0.13 1.10
N GLU A 108 -8.62 -0.36 1.88
CA GLU A 108 -9.27 0.60 2.79
C GLU A 108 -8.30 1.12 3.85
N ASN A 109 -7.44 0.25 4.37
CA ASN A 109 -6.43 0.62 5.36
C ASN A 109 -5.39 1.59 4.77
N TYR A 110 -4.98 1.36 3.51
CA TYR A 110 -4.06 2.25 2.80
C TYR A 110 -4.72 3.59 2.49
N ALA A 111 -5.96 3.56 1.97
CA ALA A 111 -6.72 4.77 1.68
C ALA A 111 -6.92 5.61 2.94
N ARG A 112 -7.34 5.00 4.06
CA ARG A 112 -7.47 5.67 5.36
C ARG A 112 -6.17 6.33 5.82
N MET A 113 -5.03 5.65 5.68
CA MET A 113 -3.73 6.22 6.03
C MET A 113 -3.39 7.43 5.14
N ILE A 114 -3.69 7.36 3.84
CA ILE A 114 -3.44 8.44 2.89
C ILE A 114 -4.36 9.64 3.17
N SER A 115 -5.66 9.41 3.37
CA SER A 115 -6.61 10.47 3.72
C SER A 115 -6.23 11.17 5.03
N LYS A 116 -5.83 10.41 6.06
CA LYS A 116 -5.33 10.99 7.32
C LYS A 116 -4.09 11.86 7.11
N ARG A 117 -3.16 11.42 6.25
CA ARG A 117 -1.97 12.22 5.92
C ARG A 117 -2.34 13.48 5.15
N ALA A 118 -3.26 13.38 4.19
CA ALA A 118 -3.77 14.53 3.45
C ALA A 118 -4.45 15.54 4.39
N SER A 119 -5.25 15.08 5.36
CA SER A 119 -5.87 15.97 6.36
C SER A 119 -4.89 16.56 7.36
N THR A 120 -3.75 15.90 7.63
CA THR A 120 -2.66 16.49 8.45
C THR A 120 -1.82 17.50 7.69
N VAL A 121 -1.88 17.54 6.35
CA VAL A 121 -1.39 18.68 5.57
C VAL A 121 -2.48 19.76 5.63
N VAL A 122 -2.77 20.21 6.84
CA VAL A 122 -3.34 21.55 7.04
C VAL A 122 -2.23 22.48 6.59
N ASN A 123 -2.47 23.36 5.62
CA ASN A 123 -1.52 24.42 5.26
C ASN A 123 -1.09 25.11 6.56
N PRO A 124 0.10 24.81 7.09
CA PRO A 124 0.48 25.36 8.37
C PRO A 124 0.63 26.86 8.12
N ARG A 125 -0.05 27.68 8.92
CA ARG A 125 0.22 29.11 8.84
C ARG A 125 1.70 29.31 9.21
N ILE A 126 2.31 30.38 8.73
CA ILE A 126 3.73 30.65 9.04
C ILE A 126 3.98 30.63 10.56
N GLU A 127 2.98 31.05 11.35
CA GLU A 127 2.97 31.00 12.82
C GLU A 127 3.06 29.58 13.43
N ASP A 128 2.66 28.53 12.71
CA ASP A 128 2.68 27.14 13.17
C ASP A 128 4.01 26.41 12.88
N LEU A 129 4.93 27.06 12.15
CA LEU A 129 6.20 26.46 11.75
C LEU A 129 7.24 26.54 12.88
N ARG A 130 7.75 25.37 13.30
CA ARG A 130 8.89 25.29 14.22
C ARG A 130 10.21 25.28 13.46
N ALA A 131 11.25 25.83 14.07
CA ALA A 131 12.60 25.81 13.53
C ALA A 131 13.01 24.36 13.15
N GLY A 132 13.39 24.16 11.89
CA GLY A 132 13.84 22.87 11.35
C GLY A 132 12.81 22.10 10.51
N MET A 133 11.59 22.61 10.29
CA MET A 133 10.63 22.01 9.35
C MET A 133 11.01 22.33 7.90
N LYS A 134 11.13 21.29 7.04
CA LYS A 134 11.73 21.41 5.69
C LYS A 134 10.76 21.31 4.51
N ASN A 135 9.49 21.02 4.74
CA ASN A 135 8.51 20.78 3.66
C ASN A 135 7.24 21.60 3.90
N VAL A 136 7.32 22.90 3.62
CA VAL A 136 6.17 23.81 3.63
C VAL A 136 5.91 24.24 2.20
N ASN A 137 4.68 24.07 1.71
CA ASN A 137 4.27 24.69 0.44
C ASN A 137 3.88 26.14 0.76
N LEU A 138 4.65 27.09 0.24
CA LEU A 138 4.38 28.53 0.29
C LEU A 138 3.46 28.94 -0.86
#